data_AF-A0A172R253-F1
#
_entry.id   AF-A0A172R253-F1
#
_cell.length_a   1.000
_cell.length_b   1.000
_cell.length_c   1.000
_cell.angle_alpha   90.00
_cell.angle_beta   90.00
_cell.angle_gamma   90.00
#
_symmetry.space_group_name_H-M   'P 1'
#
loop_
_entity.id
_entity.type
_entity.pdbx_description
1 polymer ?
#
loop_
_entity_poly.entity_id
_entity_poly.type
_entity_poly.pdbx_seq_one_letter_code
_entity_poly.pdbx_strand_id
1 'polypeptide(L)'
;NLAAETAALISEMGRVERVAFSNTGTEAIMAAVRIARSRTKRQKIVMFAGSYHGTFDGILARVGEDKTTTQPLSLGTPLGMVEDIIVLSYGVEESLDIIATHADDLAAVLVEPVQSRKPDLQPQ
;
A
#
# COMPACT_ATOMS: atom_id res chain seq x y z
N ASN A 1 11.10 9.21 -28.71
CA ASN A 1 11.67 9.34 -27.35
C ASN A 1 11.22 8.09 -26.62
N LEU A 2 12.13 7.15 -26.35
CA LEU A 2 11.78 5.82 -25.87
C LEU A 2 10.91 5.85 -24.59
N ALA A 3 11.18 6.77 -23.66
CA ALA A 3 10.38 6.88 -22.44
C ALA A 3 8.92 7.27 -22.74
N ALA A 4 8.69 8.14 -23.73
CA ALA A 4 7.35 8.56 -24.12
C ALA A 4 6.58 7.44 -24.82
N GLU A 5 7.24 6.70 -25.71
CA GLU A 5 6.66 5.55 -26.42
C GLU A 5 6.29 4.43 -25.42
N THR A 6 7.20 4.09 -24.51
CA THR A 6 6.94 3.11 -23.45
C THR A 6 5.81 3.55 -22.52
N ALA A 7 5.76 4.83 -22.14
CA ALA A 7 4.69 5.37 -21.30
C ALA A 7 3.31 5.25 -21.98
N ALA A 8 3.23 5.48 -23.29
CA ALA A 8 1.99 5.34 -24.05
C ALA A 8 1.47 3.89 -24.03
N LEU A 9 2.35 2.90 -24.24
CA LEU A 9 1.98 1.48 -24.20
C LEU A 9 1.48 1.05 -22.81
N ILE A 10 2.16 1.50 -21.74
CA ILE A 10 1.76 1.21 -20.36
C ILE A 10 0.42 1.89 -20.03
N SER A 11 0.23 3.13 -20.47
CA SER A 11 -1.01 3.89 -20.30
C SER A 11 -2.21 3.15 -20.90
N GLU A 12 -2.07 2.64 -22.13
CA GLU A 12 -3.09 1.85 -22.81
C GLU A 12 -3.38 0.52 -22.10
N MET A 13 -2.35 -0.27 -21.83
CA MET A 13 -2.47 -1.59 -21.20
C MET A 13 -3.03 -1.50 -19.78
N GLY A 14 -2.52 -0.55 -18.99
CA GLY A 14 -2.90 -0.35 -17.60
C GLY A 14 -4.16 0.50 -17.41
N ARG A 15 -4.68 1.11 -18.47
CA ARG A 15 -5.81 2.06 -18.44
C ARG A 15 -5.57 3.21 -17.46
N VAL A 16 -4.37 3.80 -17.50
CA VAL A 16 -3.95 4.92 -16.64
C VAL A 16 -3.60 6.16 -17.46
N GLU A 17 -3.91 7.35 -16.97
CA GLU A 17 -3.70 8.60 -17.72
C GLU A 17 -2.22 9.02 -17.82
N ARG A 18 -1.41 8.69 -16.81
CA ARG A 18 -0.02 9.16 -16.68
C ARG A 18 0.86 8.06 -16.11
N VAL A 19 2.09 7.99 -16.60
CA VAL A 19 3.10 7.01 -16.18
C VAL A 19 4.35 7.73 -15.71
N ALA A 20 4.91 7.26 -14.59
CA ALA A 20 6.25 7.62 -14.12
C ALA A 20 7.07 6.34 -13.95
N PHE A 21 8.38 6.43 -14.16
CA PHE A 21 9.30 5.29 -14.08
C PHE A 21 10.11 5.36 -12.78
N SER A 22 10.37 4.20 -12.18
CA SER A 22 11.26 4.00 -11.03
C SER A 22 12.27 2.89 -11.34
N ASN A 23 13.32 2.77 -10.53
CA ASN A 23 14.32 1.72 -10.70
C ASN A 23 13.87 0.38 -10.11
N THR A 24 13.00 0.43 -9.09
CA THR A 24 12.49 -0.76 -8.40
C THR A 24 11.01 -0.63 -8.05
N GLY A 25 10.37 -1.77 -7.72
CA GLY A 25 9.01 -1.78 -7.17
C GLY A 25 8.91 -1.09 -5.81
N THR A 26 9.93 -1.21 -4.94
CA THR A 26 9.99 -0.48 -3.66
C THR A 26 9.93 1.04 -3.88
N GLU A 27 10.69 1.56 -4.86
CA GLU A 27 10.65 2.98 -5.21
C GLU A 27 9.29 3.41 -5.77
N ALA A 28 8.65 2.56 -6.58
CA ALA A 28 7.30 2.82 -7.10
C ALA A 28 6.28 2.96 -5.96
N ILE A 29 6.30 2.06 -4.98
CA ILE A 29 5.42 2.11 -3.80
C ILE A 29 5.72 3.36 -2.95
N MET A 30 7.00 3.65 -2.69
CA MET A 30 7.39 4.84 -1.94
C MET A 30 6.88 6.13 -2.61
N ALA A 31 6.97 6.23 -3.95
CA ALA A 31 6.45 7.36 -4.70
C ALA A 31 4.91 7.40 -4.68
N ALA A 32 4.24 6.26 -4.86
CA ALA A 32 2.77 6.17 -4.84
C ALA A 32 2.18 6.62 -3.51
N VAL A 33 2.74 6.14 -2.38
CA VAL A 33 2.33 6.57 -1.03
C VAL A 33 2.54 8.07 -0.86
N ARG A 34 3.69 8.60 -1.31
CA ARG A 34 3.97 10.04 -1.26
C ARG A 34 2.98 10.84 -2.09
N ILE A 35 2.61 10.39 -3.28
CA ILE A 35 1.63 11.05 -4.15
C ILE A 35 0.25 11.06 -3.47
N ALA A 36 -0.18 9.94 -2.92
CA ALA A 36 -1.47 9.82 -2.22
C ALA A 36 -1.56 10.80 -1.05
N ARG A 37 -0.55 10.80 -0.15
CA ARG A 37 -0.44 11.76 0.97
C ARG A 37 -0.41 13.21 0.48
N SER A 38 0.37 13.49 -0.57
CA SER A 38 0.48 14.85 -1.13
C SER A 38 -0.83 15.36 -1.72
N ARG A 39 -1.62 14.49 -2.36
CA ARG A 39 -2.89 14.84 -3.00
C ARG A 39 -4.02 15.04 -2.00
N THR A 40 -4.08 14.18 -1.00
CA THR A 40 -5.16 14.13 0.01
C THR A 40 -4.89 15.02 1.22
N LYS A 41 -3.62 15.35 1.48
CA LYS A 41 -3.15 16.03 2.72
C LYS A 41 -3.39 15.22 3.99
N ARG A 42 -3.51 13.91 3.85
CA ARG A 42 -3.72 12.94 4.94
C ARG A 42 -2.46 12.10 5.14
N GLN A 43 -2.32 11.49 6.32
CA GLN A 43 -1.13 10.72 6.67
C GLN A 43 -1.37 9.21 6.64
N LYS A 44 -2.53 8.75 7.14
CA LYS A 44 -2.79 7.33 7.39
C LYS A 44 -2.90 6.54 6.09
N ILE A 45 -2.36 5.33 6.09
CA ILE A 45 -2.46 4.37 4.99
C ILE A 45 -2.96 3.04 5.57
N VAL A 46 -3.94 2.43 4.91
CA VAL A 46 -4.28 1.02 5.17
C VAL A 46 -3.42 0.12 4.30
N MET A 47 -2.96 -1.00 4.85
CA MET A 47 -2.47 -2.14 4.08
C MET A 47 -3.01 -3.45 4.67
N PHE A 48 -2.84 -4.56 3.95
CA PHE A 48 -3.38 -5.84 4.39
C PHE A 48 -2.29 -6.83 4.80
N ALA A 49 -2.52 -7.53 5.90
CA ALA A 49 -1.65 -8.61 6.37
C ALA A 49 -1.44 -9.66 5.27
N GLY A 50 -0.20 -10.13 5.13
CA GLY A 50 0.20 -11.08 4.10
C GLY A 50 0.64 -10.44 2.78
N SER A 51 0.31 -9.17 2.54
CA SER A 51 0.70 -8.46 1.31
C SER A 51 2.20 -8.16 1.27
N TYR A 52 2.75 -7.99 0.08
CA TYR A 52 4.12 -7.53 -0.12
C TYR A 52 4.17 -6.27 -1.00
N HIS A 53 4.70 -5.18 -0.45
CA HIS A 53 4.83 -3.89 -1.14
C HIS A 53 6.28 -3.39 -1.20
N GLY A 54 7.23 -4.32 -1.23
CA GLY A 54 8.66 -4.01 -1.25
C GLY A 54 9.24 -3.84 0.16
N THR A 55 10.29 -3.03 0.26
CA THR A 55 11.13 -2.93 1.46
C THR A 55 11.26 -1.50 1.99
N PHE A 56 10.33 -0.62 1.62
CA PHE A 56 10.26 0.73 2.17
C PHE A 56 9.79 0.65 3.62
N ASP A 57 10.57 1.16 4.57
CA ASP A 57 10.26 1.08 6.01
C ASP A 57 8.84 1.53 6.37
N GLY A 58 8.33 2.56 5.69
CA GLY A 58 6.99 3.07 5.94
C GLY A 58 5.84 2.15 5.51
N ILE A 59 6.12 0.98 4.94
CA ILE A 59 5.14 -0.10 4.69
C ILE A 59 5.58 -1.44 5.27
N LEU A 60 6.71 -1.50 5.98
CA LEU A 60 7.20 -2.71 6.66
C LEU A 60 6.53 -2.84 8.02
N ALA A 61 5.22 -3.04 7.99
CA ALA A 61 4.34 -3.10 9.16
C ALA A 61 3.66 -4.46 9.28
N ARG A 62 3.34 -4.84 10.52
CA ARG A 62 2.52 -6.01 10.87
C ARG A 62 1.56 -5.66 11.99
N VAL A 63 0.52 -6.47 12.14
CA VAL A 63 -0.31 -6.45 13.34
C VAL A 63 0.52 -6.96 14.52
N GLY A 64 0.46 -6.24 15.64
CA GLY A 64 1.07 -6.61 16.91
C GLY A 64 0.39 -7.82 17.54
N GLU A 65 1.01 -8.34 18.61
CA GLU A 65 0.52 -9.53 19.31
C GLU A 65 -0.85 -9.31 19.97
N ASP A 66 -1.15 -8.06 20.34
CA ASP A 66 -2.45 -7.62 20.86
C ASP A 66 -3.55 -7.53 19.79
N LYS A 67 -3.22 -7.88 18.54
CA LYS A 67 -4.10 -7.85 17.36
C LYS A 67 -4.69 -6.49 16.99
N THR A 68 -4.24 -5.41 17.64
CA THR A 68 -4.85 -4.08 17.49
C THR A 68 -3.81 -3.01 17.17
N THR A 69 -2.58 -3.15 17.64
CA THR A 69 -1.50 -2.19 17.37
C THR A 69 -0.74 -2.56 16.11
N THR A 70 -0.28 -1.55 15.38
CA THR A 70 0.70 -1.75 14.30
C THR A 70 2.10 -1.77 14.90
N GLN A 71 2.92 -2.74 14.48
CA GLN A 71 4.33 -2.87 14.86
C GLN A 71 5.22 -2.99 13.62
N PRO A 72 6.50 -2.59 13.70
CA PRO A 72 7.46 -2.86 12.64
C PRO A 72 7.57 -4.37 12.35
N LEU A 73 7.67 -4.72 11.07
CA LEU A 73 7.82 -6.09 10.61
C LEU A 73 9.27 -6.60 10.78
N SER A 74 10.26 -5.70 10.68
CA SER A 74 11.68 -6.04 10.72
C SER A 74 12.38 -5.36 11.88
N LEU A 75 13.38 -6.05 12.45
CA LEU A 75 14.31 -5.43 13.39
C LEU A 75 15.08 -4.31 12.67
N GLY A 76 15.23 -3.16 13.33
CA GLY A 76 15.92 -1.99 12.79
C GLY A 76 15.01 -0.94 12.15
N THR A 77 13.75 -1.27 11.84
CA THR A 77 12.75 -0.28 11.44
C THR A 77 12.21 0.46 12.68
N PRO A 78 12.36 1.81 12.77
CA PRO A 78 11.84 2.58 13.89
C PRO A 78 10.31 2.51 13.99
N LEU A 79 9.76 2.50 15.20
CA LEU A 79 8.30 2.52 15.41
C LEU A 79 7.63 3.69 14.68
N GLY A 80 8.23 4.88 14.74
CA GLY A 80 7.75 6.08 14.06
C GLY A 80 7.62 5.97 12.54
N MET A 81 8.25 4.98 11.90
CA MET A 81 8.06 4.76 10.45
C MET A 81 6.71 4.14 10.12
N VAL A 82 6.07 3.43 11.07
CA VAL A 82 4.82 2.69 10.84
C VAL A 82 3.63 3.23 11.63
N GLU A 83 3.78 4.34 12.36
CA GLU A 83 2.72 4.95 13.18
C GLU A 83 1.47 5.34 12.36
N ASP A 84 1.67 5.72 11.09
CA ASP A 84 0.58 6.07 10.18
C ASP A 84 -0.01 4.86 9.44
N ILE A 85 0.40 3.64 9.77
CA ILE A 85 -0.02 2.44 9.04
C ILE A 85 -1.06 1.68 9.85
N ILE A 86 -2.17 1.34 9.20
CA ILE A 86 -3.20 0.45 9.71
C ILE A 86 -3.08 -0.87 8.94
N VAL A 87 -2.78 -1.96 9.65
CA VAL A 87 -2.68 -3.29 9.02
C VAL A 87 -3.97 -4.06 9.30
N LEU A 88 -4.70 -4.43 8.23
CA LEU A 88 -5.99 -5.11 8.30
C LEU A 88 -5.93 -6.54 7.75
N SER A 89 -6.97 -7.33 8.04
CA SER A 89 -7.14 -8.67 7.49
C SER A 89 -7.63 -8.59 6.03
N TYR A 90 -7.06 -9.40 5.14
CA TYR A 90 -7.46 -9.39 3.73
C TYR A 90 -8.72 -10.24 3.49
N GLY A 91 -9.66 -9.71 2.72
CA GLY A 91 -10.85 -10.45 2.28
C GLY A 91 -11.95 -10.66 3.32
N VAL A 92 -12.04 -9.78 4.33
CA VAL A 92 -13.11 -9.83 5.36
C VAL A 92 -13.85 -8.50 5.46
N GLU A 93 -15.17 -8.55 5.65
CA GLU A 93 -16.06 -7.38 5.68
C GLU A 93 -15.68 -6.37 6.77
N GLU A 94 -15.28 -6.85 7.95
CA GLU A 94 -14.84 -6.01 9.08
C GLU A 94 -13.73 -5.04 8.68
N SER A 95 -12.85 -5.44 7.75
CA SER A 95 -11.78 -4.53 7.28
C SER A 95 -12.33 -3.38 6.44
N LEU A 96 -13.44 -3.58 5.72
CA LEU A 96 -14.14 -2.52 5.00
C LEU A 96 -14.81 -1.54 5.97
N ASP A 97 -15.41 -2.05 7.05
CA ASP A 97 -16.01 -1.20 8.10
C ASP A 97 -14.96 -0.30 8.78
N ILE A 98 -13.77 -0.85 9.06
CA ILE A 98 -12.65 -0.09 9.63
C ILE A 98 -12.16 0.96 8.63
N ILE A 99 -12.03 0.61 7.35
CA ILE A 99 -11.67 1.58 6.29
C ILE A 99 -12.70 2.71 6.24
N ALA A 100 -14.00 2.40 6.25
CA ALA A 100 -15.07 3.39 6.23
C ALA A 100 -15.01 4.33 7.45
N THR A 101 -14.72 3.78 8.63
CA THR A 101 -14.55 4.56 9.87
C THR A 101 -13.38 5.55 9.80
N HIS A 102 -12.34 5.24 9.03
CA HIS A 102 -11.16 6.09 8.87
C HIS A 102 -11.12 6.87 7.55
N ALA A 103 -12.18 6.85 6.75
CA ALA A 103 -12.16 7.36 5.37
C ALA A 103 -11.72 8.83 5.25
N ASP A 104 -12.03 9.67 6.25
CA ASP A 104 -11.65 11.09 6.28
C ASP A 104 -10.18 11.35 6.63
N ASP A 105 -9.51 10.37 7.24
CA ASP A 105 -8.11 10.44 7.65
C ASP A 105 -7.16 9.65 6.74
N LEU A 106 -7.69 8.82 5.83
CA LEU A 106 -6.91 7.95 4.96
C LEU A 106 -6.43 8.68 3.71
N ALA A 107 -5.12 8.61 3.48
CA ALA A 107 -4.51 9.02 2.23
C ALA A 107 -4.68 7.96 1.14
N ALA A 108 -4.62 6.67 1.49
CA ALA A 108 -4.82 5.56 0.57
C ALA A 108 -5.12 4.24 1.30
N VAL A 109 -5.66 3.28 0.54
CA VAL A 109 -5.66 1.86 0.85
C VAL A 109 -4.71 1.19 -0.13
N LEU A 110 -3.62 0.60 0.36
CA LEU A 110 -2.63 -0.11 -0.43
C LEU A 110 -2.96 -1.61 -0.43
N VAL A 111 -3.34 -2.11 -1.60
CA VAL A 111 -3.84 -3.49 -1.77
C VAL A 111 -2.98 -4.25 -2.77
N GLU A 112 -2.66 -5.50 -2.44
CA GLU A 112 -2.19 -6.50 -3.40
C GLU A 112 -3.43 -7.29 -3.86
N PRO A 113 -3.94 -7.07 -5.10
CA PRO A 113 -5.28 -7.56 -5.49
C PRO A 113 -5.45 -9.07 -5.43
N VAL A 114 -4.37 -9.82 -5.66
CA VAL A 114 -4.26 -11.24 -5.38
C VAL A 114 -2.92 -11.42 -4.71
N GLN A 115 -2.93 -11.77 -3.42
CA GLN A 115 -1.69 -11.89 -2.66
C GLN A 115 -0.85 -13.05 -3.20
N SER A 116 0.40 -12.79 -3.56
CA SER A 116 1.32 -13.82 -4.08
C SER A 116 1.48 -15.01 -3.14
N ARG A 117 1.27 -14.81 -1.83
CA ARG A 117 1.32 -15.87 -0.80
C ARG A 117 0.03 -16.71 -0.71
N LYS A 118 -1.09 -16.21 -1.25
CA LYS A 118 -2.42 -16.84 -1.23
C LYS A 118 -3.13 -16.65 -2.58
N PRO A 119 -2.61 -17.21 -3.68
CA PRO A 119 -3.18 -17.01 -5.02
C PRO A 119 -4.59 -17.63 -5.20
N ASP A 120 -4.98 -18.52 -4.29
CA ASP A 120 -6.32 -19.11 -4.17
C ASP A 120 -7.35 -18.12 -3.61
N LEU A 121 -6.92 -17.13 -2.83
CA LEU A 121 -7.79 -16.08 -2.29
C LEU A 121 -7.93 -14.94 -3.31
N GLN A 122 -9.04 -14.91 -4.04
CA GLN A 122 -9.36 -13.92 -5.07
C GLN A 122 -10.69 -13.21 -4.75
N PRO A 123 -10.67 -12.20 -3.86
CA PRO A 123 -11.88 -11.45 -3.49
C PRO A 123 -12.57 -10.87 -4.72
N GLN A 124 -13.89 -10.99 -4.79
CA GLN A 124 -14.74 -10.50 -5.90
C GLN A 124 -15.36 -9.14 -5.57
#